data_AF-A0A1A9MBG9-F1
#
_entry.id   AF-A0A1A9MBG9-F1
#
_cell.length_a   1.000
_cell.length_b   1.000
_cell.length_c   1.000
_cell.angle_alpha   90.00
_cell.angle_beta   90.00
_cell.angle_gamma   90.00
#
_symmetry.space_group_name_H-M   'P 1'
#
loop_
_entity.id
_entity.type
_entity.pdbx_description
1 polymer ?
#
loop_
_entity_poly.entity_id
_entity_poly.type
_entity_poly.pdbx_seq_one_letter_code
_entity_poly.pdbx_strand_id
1 'polypeptide(L)'
;MLGQLRARLARRSDSEHGQALVRITLVALILAYTLICAPRWEISGRRLQQLFCLIAIGQATALLIFCWIVASPQRSHLRRTLGMLADYGLIGLAMTWMGAPMACLYVVLLWITIGNGLRFGSEALHTAMSMATLSFGTTLANSDYWQGQLGLGIALLGALIMVPMSLLRTLRERDQAMAGATPVAGIDAAIAARKDPNPIDAAVRLRRL
;
A
#
# COMPACT_ATOMS: atom_id res chain seq x y z
N MET A 1 -9.77 -22.75 20.35
CA MET A 1 -8.55 -21.99 19.96
C MET A 1 -8.79 -21.01 18.79
N LEU A 2 -9.34 -21.42 17.64
CA LEU A 2 -9.65 -20.52 16.51
C LEU A 2 -10.56 -19.33 16.89
N GLY A 3 -11.58 -19.55 17.72
CA GLY A 3 -12.49 -18.48 18.16
C GLY A 3 -11.84 -17.42 19.05
N GLN A 4 -10.88 -17.81 19.91
CA GLN A 4 -10.14 -16.87 20.76
C GLN A 4 -9.13 -16.05 19.95
N LEU A 5 -8.48 -16.65 18.95
CA LEU A 5 -7.63 -15.93 17.98
C LEU A 5 -8.45 -14.93 17.16
N ARG A 6 -9.62 -15.34 16.66
CA ARG A 6 -10.52 -14.49 15.88
C ARG A 6 -11.04 -13.32 16.71
N ALA A 7 -11.37 -13.54 17.99
CA ALA A 7 -11.80 -12.49 18.91
C ALA A 7 -10.66 -11.54 19.35
N ARG A 8 -9.41 -12.00 19.37
CA ARG A 8 -8.21 -11.17 19.62
C ARG A 8 -7.86 -10.30 18.40
N LEU A 9 -8.05 -10.82 17.19
CA LEU A 9 -7.84 -10.09 15.93
C LEU A 9 -8.95 -9.08 15.66
N ALA A 10 -10.21 -9.42 15.94
CA ALA A 10 -11.36 -8.54 15.73
C ALA A 10 -11.39 -7.34 16.70
N ARG A 11 -10.77 -7.46 17.89
CA ARG A 11 -10.63 -6.35 18.85
C ARG A 11 -9.42 -5.44 18.57
N ARG A 12 -8.64 -5.73 17.52
CA ARG A 12 -7.44 -4.96 17.17
C ARG A 12 -7.68 -4.13 15.92
N SER A 13 -7.59 -2.81 16.06
CA SER A 13 -7.48 -1.85 14.95
C SER A 13 -6.09 -1.86 14.31
N ASP A 14 -5.50 -3.04 14.11
CA ASP A 14 -4.11 -3.18 13.67
C ASP A 14 -4.08 -3.65 12.21
N SER A 15 -3.88 -2.69 11.31
CA SER A 15 -3.91 -2.86 9.85
C SER A 15 -2.88 -3.88 9.33
N GLU A 16 -1.87 -4.25 10.13
CA GLU A 16 -0.80 -5.19 9.74
C GLU A 16 -1.31 -6.62 9.48
N HIS A 17 -2.22 -7.14 10.31
CA HIS A 17 -2.77 -8.49 10.12
C HIS A 17 -3.64 -8.55 8.86
N GLY A 18 -4.42 -7.49 8.62
CA GLY A 18 -5.20 -7.32 7.40
C GLY A 18 -4.31 -7.27 6.16
N GLN A 19 -3.19 -6.53 6.23
CA GLN A 19 -2.22 -6.47 5.13
C GLN A 19 -1.59 -7.85 4.85
N ALA A 20 -1.21 -8.60 5.88
CA ALA A 20 -0.65 -9.94 5.72
C ALA A 20 -1.66 -10.91 5.08
N LEU A 21 -2.94 -10.86 5.50
CA LEU A 21 -4.00 -11.67 4.90
C LEU A 21 -4.25 -11.30 3.43
N VAL A 22 -4.28 -10.00 3.11
CA VAL A 22 -4.41 -9.52 1.73
C VAL A 22 -3.25 -10.04 0.88
N ARG A 23 -2.02 -10.00 1.38
CA ARG A 23 -0.84 -10.53 0.67
C ARG A 23 -0.99 -12.04 0.39
N ILE A 24 -1.33 -12.84 1.40
CA ILE A 24 -1.54 -14.29 1.25
C ILE A 24 -2.61 -14.56 0.18
N THR A 25 -3.73 -13.83 0.25
CA THR A 25 -4.85 -13.99 -0.68
C THR A 25 -4.43 -13.61 -2.10
N LEU A 26 -3.70 -12.51 -2.24
CA LEU A 26 -3.29 -12.00 -3.55
C LEU A 26 -2.30 -12.93 -4.24
N VAL A 27 -1.30 -13.46 -3.52
CA VAL A 27 -0.36 -14.45 -4.09
C VAL A 27 -1.09 -15.73 -4.49
N ALA A 28 -2.05 -16.19 -3.69
CA ALA A 28 -2.88 -17.34 -4.04
C ALA A 28 -3.74 -17.09 -5.30
N LEU A 29 -4.28 -15.87 -5.46
CA LEU A 29 -5.01 -15.48 -6.68
C LEU A 29 -4.09 -15.44 -7.91
N ILE A 30 -2.85 -14.95 -7.76
CA ILE A 30 -1.85 -14.98 -8.84
C ILE A 30 -1.50 -16.43 -9.21
N LEU A 31 -1.38 -17.33 -8.22
CA LEU A 31 -1.17 -18.75 -8.47
C LEU A 31 -2.34 -19.34 -9.25
N ALA A 32 -3.57 -19.11 -8.82
CA ALA A 32 -4.77 -19.60 -9.50
C ALA A 32 -4.86 -19.06 -10.94
N TYR A 33 -4.63 -17.75 -11.12
CA TYR A 33 -4.54 -17.13 -12.44
C TYR A 33 -3.48 -17.80 -13.32
N THR A 34 -2.30 -18.05 -12.76
CA THR A 34 -1.20 -18.71 -13.48
C THR A 34 -1.58 -20.13 -13.88
N LEU A 35 -2.16 -20.93 -12.98
CA LEU A 35 -2.59 -22.30 -13.28
C LEU A 35 -3.67 -22.35 -14.37
N ILE A 36 -4.60 -21.40 -14.36
CA ILE A 36 -5.71 -21.34 -15.33
C ILE A 36 -5.23 -20.85 -16.70
N CYS A 37 -4.29 -19.91 -16.73
CA CYS A 37 -3.89 -19.20 -17.96
C CYS A 37 -2.62 -19.75 -18.59
N ALA A 38 -1.69 -20.34 -17.82
CA ALA A 38 -0.41 -20.84 -18.31
C ALA A 38 -0.50 -21.82 -19.49
N PRO A 39 -1.50 -22.72 -19.59
CA PRO A 39 -1.63 -23.59 -20.76
C PRO A 39 -1.86 -22.83 -22.07
N ARG A 40 -2.32 -21.58 -22.02
CA ARG A 40 -2.54 -20.71 -23.19
C ARG A 40 -1.33 -19.85 -23.55
N TRP A 41 -0.27 -19.89 -22.74
CA TRP A 41 0.91 -19.07 -22.96
C TRP A 41 1.95 -19.86 -23.76
N GLU A 42 2.44 -19.28 -24.85
CA GLU A 42 3.53 -19.82 -25.65
C GLU A 42 4.89 -19.54 -24.99
N ILE A 43 5.09 -20.11 -23.80
CA ILE A 43 6.30 -19.93 -22.99
C ILE A 43 7.00 -21.25 -22.71
N SER A 44 8.32 -21.18 -22.53
CA SER A 44 9.13 -22.36 -22.21
C SER A 44 8.81 -22.90 -20.82
N GLY A 45 8.83 -24.23 -20.66
CA GLY A 45 8.60 -24.88 -19.37
C GLY A 45 9.54 -24.39 -18.25
N ARG A 46 10.80 -24.06 -18.59
CA ARG A 46 11.76 -23.46 -17.66
C ARG A 46 11.31 -22.11 -17.11
N ARG A 47 10.77 -21.21 -17.96
CA ARG A 47 10.25 -19.90 -17.52
C ARG A 47 9.03 -20.07 -16.64
N LEU A 48 8.13 -20.99 -17.00
CA LEU A 48 6.97 -21.30 -16.17
C LEU A 48 7.36 -21.88 -14.81
N GLN A 49 8.37 -22.76 -14.75
CA GLN A 49 8.93 -23.27 -13.50
C GLN A 49 9.53 -22.15 -12.65
N GLN A 50 10.30 -21.22 -13.24
CA GLN A 50 10.84 -20.06 -12.54
C GLN A 50 9.74 -19.19 -11.95
N LEU A 51 8.65 -18.96 -12.69
CA LEU A 51 7.48 -18.24 -12.20
C LEU A 51 6.83 -18.97 -11.01
N PHE A 52 6.63 -20.29 -11.09
CA PHE A 52 6.09 -21.05 -9.96
C PHE A 52 6.99 -21.00 -8.73
N CYS A 53 8.31 -21.07 -8.90
CA CYS A 53 9.26 -20.87 -7.80
C CYS A 53 9.12 -19.46 -7.19
N LEU A 54 8.98 -18.42 -8.01
CA LEU A 54 8.79 -17.05 -7.55
C LEU A 54 7.49 -16.88 -6.75
N ILE A 55 6.39 -17.47 -7.23
CA ILE A 55 5.09 -17.48 -6.54
C ILE A 55 5.20 -18.26 -5.21
N ALA A 56 5.87 -19.41 -5.20
CA ALA A 56 6.10 -20.20 -4.00
C ALA A 56 6.91 -19.43 -2.96
N ILE A 57 7.97 -18.72 -3.38
CA ILE A 57 8.75 -17.83 -2.52
C ILE A 57 7.85 -16.74 -1.95
N GLY A 58 7.07 -16.06 -2.78
CA GLY A 58 6.11 -15.04 -2.32
C GLY A 58 5.12 -15.56 -1.30
N GLN A 59 4.58 -16.76 -1.53
CA GLN A 59 3.64 -17.40 -0.63
C GLN A 59 4.32 -17.77 0.71
N ALA A 60 5.53 -18.33 0.65
CA ALA A 60 6.31 -18.64 1.83
C ALA A 60 6.65 -17.39 2.65
N THR A 61 7.10 -16.31 2.01
CA THR A 61 7.38 -15.02 2.67
C THR A 61 6.11 -14.43 3.29
N ALA A 62 4.97 -14.50 2.61
CA ALA A 62 3.69 -14.02 3.15
C ALA A 62 3.27 -14.78 4.41
N LEU A 63 3.40 -16.11 4.41
CA LEU A 63 3.12 -16.97 5.55
C LEU A 63 4.11 -16.73 6.70
N LEU A 64 5.40 -16.61 6.42
CA LEU A 64 6.43 -16.31 7.41
C LEU A 64 6.17 -14.98 8.13
N ILE A 65 5.82 -13.94 7.37
CA ILE A 65 5.47 -12.63 7.96
C ILE A 65 4.20 -12.73 8.79
N PHE A 66 3.18 -13.48 8.34
CA PHE A 66 1.97 -13.71 9.13
C PHE A 66 2.26 -14.46 10.43
N CYS A 67 3.07 -15.53 10.40
CA CYS A 67 3.51 -16.24 11.59
C CYS A 67 4.30 -15.33 12.54
N TRP A 68 5.16 -14.46 12.01
CA TRP A 68 5.89 -13.47 12.81
C TRP A 68 4.96 -12.44 13.46
N ILE A 69 3.90 -12.02 12.78
CA ILE A 69 2.87 -11.15 13.36
C ILE A 69 2.15 -11.83 14.53
N VAL A 70 1.81 -13.11 14.38
CA VAL A 70 1.16 -13.89 15.44
C VAL A 70 2.10 -14.13 16.63
N ALA A 71 3.38 -14.38 16.38
CA ALA A 71 4.39 -14.63 17.42
C ALA A 71 4.86 -13.36 18.15
N SER A 72 5.05 -12.25 17.42
CA SER A 72 5.44 -10.95 17.97
C SER A 72 4.42 -9.88 17.55
N PRO A 73 3.41 -9.63 18.39
CA PRO A 73 2.28 -8.77 18.05
C PRO A 73 2.58 -7.27 18.18
N GLN A 74 3.83 -6.89 18.41
CA GLN A 74 4.26 -5.49 18.44
C GLN A 74 4.40 -4.95 17.01
N ARG A 75 4.15 -3.65 16.85
CA ARG A 75 4.35 -2.95 15.56
C ARG A 75 5.82 -2.97 15.20
N SER A 76 6.13 -3.33 13.96
CA SER A 76 7.51 -3.44 13.49
C SER A 76 7.68 -2.81 12.11
N HIS A 77 8.37 -1.67 12.07
CA HIS A 77 8.71 -0.99 10.82
C HIS A 77 9.57 -1.88 9.90
N LEU A 78 10.48 -2.67 10.47
CA LEU A 78 11.33 -3.58 9.72
C LEU A 78 10.50 -4.66 9.00
N ARG A 79 9.57 -5.30 9.72
CA ARG A 79 8.67 -6.31 9.14
C ARG A 79 7.84 -5.75 7.99
N ARG A 80 7.37 -4.51 8.13
CA ARG A 80 6.61 -3.82 7.09
C ARG A 80 7.46 -3.57 5.85
N THR A 81 8.66 -3.00 6.02
CA THR A 81 9.55 -2.67 4.89
C THR A 81 10.04 -3.92 4.17
N LEU A 82 10.38 -4.99 4.90
CA LEU A 82 10.72 -6.30 4.29
C LEU A 82 9.54 -6.88 3.51
N GLY A 83 8.32 -6.77 4.04
CA GLY A 83 7.12 -7.17 3.34
C GLY A 83 6.89 -6.38 2.05
N MET A 84 7.04 -5.05 2.09
CA MET A 84 6.92 -4.21 0.90
C MET A 84 8.02 -4.55 -0.12
N LEU A 85 9.26 -4.75 0.32
CA LEU A 85 10.35 -5.15 -0.56
C LEU A 85 10.04 -6.46 -1.29
N ALA A 86 9.52 -7.45 -0.57
CA ALA A 86 9.08 -8.71 -1.16
C ALA A 86 7.94 -8.49 -2.17
N ASP A 87 6.92 -7.72 -1.83
CA ASP A 87 5.78 -7.45 -2.73
C ASP A 87 6.23 -6.79 -4.03
N TYR A 88 6.97 -5.68 -3.93
CA TYR A 88 7.41 -4.92 -5.09
C TYR A 88 8.48 -5.68 -5.89
N GLY A 89 9.41 -6.36 -5.22
CA GLY A 89 10.47 -7.13 -5.88
C GLY A 89 9.93 -8.32 -6.66
N LEU A 90 9.04 -9.11 -6.05
CA LEU A 90 8.47 -10.29 -6.69
C LEU A 90 7.54 -9.91 -7.86
N ILE A 91 6.72 -8.85 -7.70
CA ILE A 91 5.90 -8.34 -8.81
C ILE A 91 6.79 -7.86 -9.96
N GLY A 92 7.82 -7.06 -9.67
CA GLY A 92 8.75 -6.57 -10.68
C GLY A 92 9.42 -7.72 -11.43
N LEU A 93 9.98 -8.70 -10.71
CA LEU A 93 10.61 -9.88 -11.32
C LEU A 93 9.63 -10.68 -12.19
N ALA A 94 8.40 -10.90 -11.72
CA ALA A 94 7.38 -11.60 -12.49
C ALA A 94 7.06 -10.86 -13.80
N MET A 95 6.87 -9.54 -13.74
CA MET A 95 6.61 -8.70 -14.91
C MET A 95 7.81 -8.66 -15.86
N THR A 96 9.04 -8.64 -15.33
CA THR A 96 10.27 -8.61 -16.13
C THR A 96 10.42 -9.89 -16.94
N TRP A 97 10.29 -11.05 -16.31
CA TRP A 97 10.54 -12.35 -16.93
C TRP A 97 9.40 -12.83 -17.83
N MET A 98 8.16 -12.50 -17.47
CA MET A 98 7.00 -12.98 -18.20
C MET A 98 6.54 -11.98 -19.26
N GLY A 99 6.68 -10.67 -19.04
CA GLY A 99 6.16 -9.64 -19.95
C GLY A 99 4.63 -9.61 -19.94
N ALA A 100 4.02 -9.69 -21.14
CA ALA A 100 2.57 -9.56 -21.35
C ALA A 100 1.69 -10.39 -20.38
N PRO A 101 1.95 -11.69 -20.14
CA PRO A 101 1.13 -12.53 -19.25
C PRO A 101 1.01 -12.01 -17.81
N MET A 102 2.02 -11.27 -17.34
CA MET A 102 2.06 -10.69 -16.00
C MET A 102 1.87 -9.17 -15.99
N ALA A 103 1.56 -8.54 -17.13
CA ALA A 103 1.34 -7.10 -17.19
C ALA A 103 0.18 -6.64 -16.28
N CYS A 104 -0.81 -7.51 -16.04
CA CYS A 104 -1.91 -7.24 -15.10
C CYS A 104 -1.43 -6.96 -13.67
N LEU A 105 -0.24 -7.43 -13.28
CA LEU A 105 0.35 -7.15 -11.96
C LEU A 105 0.69 -5.67 -11.77
N TYR A 106 0.76 -4.86 -12.83
CA TYR A 106 0.85 -3.41 -12.69
C TYR A 106 -0.33 -2.82 -11.90
N VAL A 107 -1.55 -3.33 -12.12
CA VAL A 107 -2.74 -2.88 -11.38
C VAL A 107 -2.60 -3.21 -9.89
N VAL A 108 -2.08 -4.40 -9.60
CA VAL A 108 -1.77 -4.83 -8.23
C VAL A 108 -0.70 -3.94 -7.60
N LEU A 109 0.37 -3.64 -8.34
CA LEU A 109 1.46 -2.76 -7.92
C LEU A 109 0.90 -1.41 -7.44
N LEU A 110 0.10 -0.75 -8.28
CA LEU A 110 -0.53 0.53 -7.99
C LEU A 110 -1.48 0.43 -6.78
N TRP A 111 -2.32 -0.61 -6.73
CA TRP A 111 -3.24 -0.86 -5.63
C TRP A 111 -2.52 -1.02 -4.30
N ILE A 112 -1.42 -1.78 -4.25
CA ILE A 112 -0.62 -1.97 -3.05
C ILE A 112 0.02 -0.64 -2.63
N THR A 113 0.51 0.16 -3.57
CA THR A 113 1.09 1.48 -3.27
C THR A 113 0.07 2.41 -2.61
N ILE A 114 -1.11 2.56 -3.22
CA ILE A 114 -2.22 3.36 -2.66
C ILE A 114 -2.64 2.81 -1.31
N GLY A 115 -2.82 1.49 -1.21
CA GLY A 115 -3.24 0.81 0.00
C GLY A 115 -2.25 0.91 1.15
N ASN A 116 -0.95 1.10 0.90
CA ASN A 116 0.03 1.38 1.96
C ASN A 116 -0.13 2.81 2.50
N GLY A 117 -0.34 3.80 1.62
CA GLY A 117 -0.57 5.18 2.05
C GLY A 117 -1.84 5.37 2.84
N LEU A 118 -2.95 4.79 2.38
CA LEU A 118 -4.23 4.89 3.08
C LEU A 118 -4.22 4.22 4.47
N ARG A 119 -3.47 3.13 4.64
CA ARG A 119 -3.44 2.37 5.90
C ARG A 119 -2.43 2.91 6.91
N PHE A 120 -1.33 3.50 6.43
CA PHE A 120 -0.17 3.81 7.27
C PHE A 120 0.33 5.25 7.14
N GLY A 121 -0.39 6.10 6.40
CA GLY A 121 -0.12 7.53 6.28
C GLY A 121 0.89 7.91 5.20
N SER A 122 1.27 9.19 5.21
CA SER A 122 2.10 9.84 4.20
C SER A 122 3.49 9.20 4.03
N GLU A 123 4.17 8.86 5.12
CA GLU A 123 5.53 8.30 5.10
C GLU A 123 5.57 6.91 4.45
N ALA A 124 4.55 6.10 4.71
CA ALA A 124 4.40 4.80 4.08
C ALA A 124 4.08 4.92 2.60
N LEU A 125 3.27 5.91 2.20
CA LEU A 125 2.97 6.19 0.80
C LEU A 125 4.22 6.58 0.02
N HIS A 126 5.07 7.45 0.60
CA HIS A 126 6.32 7.86 -0.03
C HIS A 126 7.26 6.67 -0.24
N THR A 127 7.47 5.87 0.80
CA THR A 127 8.29 4.65 0.72
C THR A 127 7.75 3.68 -0.34
N ALA A 128 6.44 3.43 -0.32
CA ALA A 128 5.76 2.55 -1.26
C ALA A 128 5.88 3.04 -2.71
N MET A 129 5.70 4.34 -2.95
CA MET A 129 5.82 4.96 -4.26
C MET A 129 7.24 4.83 -4.81
N SER A 130 8.27 5.08 -3.99
CA SER A 130 9.67 4.92 -4.38
C SER A 130 9.99 3.46 -4.74
N MET A 131 9.57 2.50 -3.92
CA MET A 131 9.78 1.07 -4.19
C MET A 131 9.04 0.60 -5.45
N ALA A 132 7.80 1.06 -5.65
CA ALA A 132 7.02 0.73 -6.83
C ALA A 132 7.66 1.29 -8.11
N THR A 133 8.12 2.55 -8.07
CA THR A 133 8.80 3.22 -9.18
C THR A 133 10.11 2.52 -9.53
N LEU A 134 10.90 2.15 -8.53
CA LEU A 134 12.14 1.38 -8.74
C LEU A 134 11.83 0.00 -9.32
N SER A 135 10.86 -0.72 -8.76
CA SER A 135 10.45 -2.04 -9.26
C SER A 135 10.01 -1.96 -10.72
N PHE A 136 9.05 -1.11 -11.05
CA PHE A 136 8.57 -1.01 -12.43
C PHE A 136 9.61 -0.41 -13.37
N GLY A 137 10.41 0.55 -12.92
CA GLY A 137 11.53 1.10 -13.68
C GLY A 137 12.58 0.02 -14.03
N THR A 138 12.91 -0.86 -13.09
CA THR A 138 13.77 -2.03 -13.38
C THR A 138 13.11 -3.01 -14.35
N THR A 139 11.80 -3.21 -14.26
CA THR A 139 11.04 -4.00 -15.25
C THR A 139 11.11 -3.40 -16.64
N LEU A 140 10.93 -2.09 -16.79
CA LEU A 140 11.09 -1.39 -18.08
C LEU A 140 12.49 -1.58 -18.66
N ALA A 141 13.52 -1.48 -17.81
CA ALA A 141 14.91 -1.56 -18.25
C ALA A 141 15.34 -2.97 -18.66
N ASN A 142 14.74 -4.02 -18.10
CA ASN A 142 15.25 -5.40 -18.24
C ASN A 142 14.30 -6.36 -18.99
N SER A 143 13.15 -5.90 -19.47
CA SER A 143 12.16 -6.77 -20.12
C SER A 143 11.98 -6.40 -21.59
N ASP A 144 12.25 -7.35 -22.49
CA ASP A 144 12.10 -7.17 -23.93
C ASP A 144 10.68 -6.72 -24.31
N TYR A 145 9.65 -7.24 -23.62
CA TYR A 145 8.26 -6.86 -23.82
C TYR A 145 8.01 -5.38 -23.52
N TRP A 146 8.49 -4.90 -22.37
CA TRP A 146 8.28 -3.51 -21.95
C TRP A 146 9.16 -2.53 -22.74
N GLN A 147 10.34 -2.97 -23.17
CA GLN A 147 11.17 -2.20 -24.11
C GLN A 147 10.48 -2.06 -25.49
N GLY A 148 9.75 -3.07 -25.94
CA GLY A 148 8.91 -2.97 -27.13
C GLY A 148 7.72 -2.00 -27.00
N GLN A 149 7.34 -1.66 -25.77
CA GLN A 149 6.18 -0.81 -25.46
C GLN A 149 6.56 0.40 -24.59
N LEU A 150 7.75 0.97 -24.80
CA LEU A 150 8.30 2.02 -23.94
C LEU A 150 7.37 3.22 -23.75
N GLY A 151 6.65 3.64 -24.79
CA GLY A 151 5.68 4.74 -24.65
C GLY A 151 4.61 4.47 -23.61
N LEU A 152 4.03 3.26 -23.62
CA LEU A 152 3.08 2.81 -22.61
C LEU A 152 3.77 2.65 -21.24
N GLY A 153 4.95 2.02 -21.22
CA GLY A 153 5.72 1.82 -19.99
C GLY A 153 6.01 3.14 -19.25
N ILE A 154 6.47 4.16 -19.97
CA ILE A 154 6.78 5.48 -19.40
C ILE A 154 5.49 6.16 -18.89
N ALA A 155 4.39 6.08 -19.64
CA ALA A 155 3.10 6.61 -19.19
C ALA A 155 2.63 5.94 -17.89
N LEU A 156 2.76 4.61 -17.80
CA LEU A 156 2.44 3.84 -16.61
C LEU A 156 3.39 4.16 -15.44
N LEU A 157 4.68 4.39 -15.69
CA LEU A 157 5.63 4.82 -14.66
C LEU A 157 5.25 6.22 -14.13
N GLY A 158 4.87 7.14 -15.01
CA GLY A 158 4.35 8.45 -14.65
C GLY A 158 3.06 8.37 -13.82
N ALA A 159 2.13 7.49 -14.19
CA ALA A 159 0.89 7.26 -13.44
C ALA A 159 1.15 6.71 -12.02
N LEU A 160 2.17 5.86 -11.86
CA LEU A 160 2.60 5.30 -10.58
C LEU A 160 3.16 6.37 -9.62
N ILE A 161 3.56 7.51 -10.15
CA ILE A 161 4.03 8.67 -9.37
C ILE A 161 2.89 9.67 -9.16
N MET A 162 2.19 10.05 -10.24
CA MET A 162 1.17 11.09 -10.24
C MET A 162 -0.02 10.72 -9.34
N VAL A 163 -0.52 9.48 -9.44
CA VAL A 163 -1.70 9.05 -8.68
C VAL A 163 -1.40 9.03 -7.17
N PRO A 164 -0.34 8.35 -6.68
CA PRO A 164 0.01 8.41 -5.26
C PRO A 164 0.37 9.81 -4.76
N MET A 165 1.00 10.67 -5.57
CA MET A 165 1.28 12.04 -5.18
C MET A 165 0.00 12.85 -4.91
N SER A 166 -1.01 12.72 -5.76
CA SER A 166 -2.31 13.40 -5.55
C SER A 166 -2.95 12.97 -4.23
N LEU A 167 -2.84 11.68 -3.90
CA LEU A 167 -3.31 11.13 -2.63
C LEU A 167 -2.48 11.63 -1.45
N LEU A 168 -1.15 11.71 -1.60
CA LEU A 168 -0.25 12.22 -0.57
C LEU A 168 -0.60 13.64 -0.15
N ARG A 169 -0.92 14.50 -1.13
CA ARG A 169 -1.39 15.87 -0.86
C ARG A 169 -2.68 15.85 -0.03
N THR A 170 -3.65 15.04 -0.43
CA THR A 170 -4.93 14.89 0.28
C THR A 170 -4.73 14.39 1.71
N LEU A 171 -3.83 13.43 1.93
CA LEU A 171 -3.51 12.90 3.25
C LEU A 171 -2.86 13.97 4.13
N ARG A 172 -1.89 14.72 3.59
CA ARG A 172 -1.23 15.82 4.31
C ARG A 172 -2.21 16.93 4.69
N GLU A 173 -3.12 17.29 3.80
CA GLU A 173 -4.17 18.29 4.08
C GLU A 173 -5.07 17.84 5.24
N ARG A 174 -5.44 16.55 5.29
CA ARG A 174 -6.19 15.97 6.41
C ARG A 174 -5.40 15.97 7.71
N ASP A 175 -4.14 15.56 7.67
CA ASP A 175 -3.27 15.52 8.84
C ASP A 175 -3.07 16.93 9.43
N GLN A 176 -2.90 17.94 8.57
CA GLN A 176 -2.79 19.34 8.96
C GLN A 176 -4.09 19.90 9.56
N ALA A 177 -5.25 19.56 8.98
CA ALA A 177 -6.54 19.98 9.52
C ALA A 177 -6.80 19.42 10.92
N MET A 178 -6.43 18.14 11.17
CA MET A 178 -6.53 17.54 12.49
C MET A 178 -5.54 18.16 13.49
N ALA A 179 -4.30 18.45 13.07
CA ALA A 179 -3.31 19.11 13.91
C ALA A 179 -3.67 20.57 14.23
N GLY A 180 -4.37 21.27 13.33
CA GLY A 180 -4.92 22.60 13.58
C GLY A 180 -6.13 22.60 14.52
N ALA A 181 -6.91 21.51 14.52
CA ALA A 181 -8.09 21.33 15.38
C ALA A 181 -7.77 20.77 16.79
N THR A 182 -6.48 20.63 17.14
CA THR A 182 -6.05 20.06 18.43
C THR A 182 -6.59 20.90 19.60
N PRO A 183 -7.02 20.28 20.74
CA PRO A 183 -7.79 20.94 21.79
C PRO A 183 -7.18 22.21 22.39
N VAL A 184 -5.87 22.43 22.22
CA VAL A 184 -5.18 23.66 22.63
C VAL A 184 -5.80 24.89 21.96
N ALA A 185 -6.12 24.82 20.65
CA ALA A 185 -6.81 25.91 19.97
C ALA A 185 -8.25 26.11 20.49
N GLY A 186 -8.93 25.03 20.87
CA GLY A 186 -10.26 25.09 21.50
C GLY A 186 -10.23 25.62 22.93
N ILE A 187 -9.16 25.33 23.68
CA ILE A 187 -8.90 25.82 25.04
C ILE A 187 -8.51 27.30 24.98
N ASP A 188 -7.66 27.71 24.05
CA ASP A 188 -7.29 29.12 23.85
C ASP A 188 -8.50 29.95 23.39
N ALA A 189 -9.34 29.41 22.50
CA ALA A 189 -10.59 30.04 22.10
C ALA A 189 -11.60 30.13 23.27
N ALA A 190 -11.70 29.08 24.09
CA ALA A 190 -12.56 29.09 25.29
C ALA A 190 -12.04 30.02 26.40
N ILE A 191 -10.72 30.11 26.58
CA ILE A 191 -10.06 31.05 27.51
C ILE A 191 -10.24 32.49 27.03
N ALA A 192 -10.09 32.74 25.73
CA ALA A 192 -10.34 34.06 25.14
C ALA A 192 -11.80 34.48 25.31
N ALA A 193 -12.76 33.59 25.04
CA ALA A 193 -14.19 33.84 25.25
C ALA A 193 -14.56 34.05 26.74
N ARG A 194 -13.81 33.43 27.68
CA ARG A 194 -14.01 33.62 29.12
C ARG A 194 -13.43 34.93 29.65
N LYS A 195 -12.48 35.54 28.94
CA LYS A 195 -11.80 36.77 29.33
C LYS A 195 -12.52 38.04 28.82
N ASP A 196 -13.52 37.89 27.96
CA ASP A 196 -14.35 39.01 27.50
C ASP A 196 -15.32 39.45 28.63
N PRO A 197 -15.16 40.67 29.20
CA PRO A 197 -15.93 41.07 30.39
C PRO A 197 -17.39 41.43 30.10
N ASN A 198 -17.78 41.53 28.82
CA ASN A 198 -19.05 42.13 28.43
C ASN A 198 -19.90 41.17 27.57
N PRO A 199 -20.91 40.49 28.15
CA PRO A 199 -21.71 39.47 27.45
C PRO A 199 -22.61 40.04 26.34
N ILE A 200 -22.76 41.36 26.26
CA ILE A 200 -23.66 42.05 25.32
C ILE A 200 -23.03 42.19 23.92
N ASP A 201 -21.72 42.39 23.82
CA ASP A 201 -21.03 42.62 22.54
C ASP A 201 -20.88 41.34 21.71
N ALA A 202 -20.82 40.17 22.36
CA ALA A 202 -20.71 38.86 21.72
C ALA A 202 -21.98 38.49 20.93
N ALA A 203 -23.17 38.82 21.44
CA ALA A 203 -24.45 38.54 20.79
C ALA A 203 -24.69 39.42 19.54
N VAL A 204 -24.11 40.63 19.51
CA VAL A 204 -24.23 41.56 18.38
C VAL A 204 -23.34 41.14 17.20
N ARG A 205 -22.18 40.51 17.45
CA ARG A 205 -21.29 40.01 16.39
C ARG A 205 -21.81 38.75 15.70
N LEU A 206 -22.47 37.84 16.42
CA LEU A 206 -23.03 36.61 15.84
C LEU A 206 -24.24 36.82 14.91
N ARG A 207 -24.85 38.02 14.91
CA ARG A 207 -25.95 38.38 13.99
C ARG A 207 -25.49 39.04 12.69
N ARG A 208 -24.19 39.31 12.50
CA ARG A 208 -23.63 39.94 11.29
C ARG A 208 -22.80 39.00 10.41
N LEU A 209 -22.73 37.72 10.76
CA LEU A 209 -22.25 36.64 9.90
C LEU A 209 -23.46 35.79 9.49
#